data_AF-A0A925TRU0-F1
#
_entry.id   AF-A0A925TRU0-F1
#
_cell.length_a   1.000
_cell.length_b   1.000
_cell.length_c   1.000
_cell.angle_alpha   90.00
_cell.angle_beta   90.00
_cell.angle_gamma   90.00
#
_symmetry.space_group_name_H-M   'P 1'
#
loop_
_entity.id
_entity.type
_entity.pdbx_description
1 polymer ?
#
loop_
_entity_poly.entity_id
_entity_poly.type
_entity_poly.pdbx_seq_one_letter_code
_entity_poly.pdbx_strand_id
1 'polypeptide(L)' 'MGIKITEIHAGGLADELGLRVGDEIAEINGDKVADIIDYRFFISDEQIKLGFFRDMK' A
#
# COMPACT_ATOMS: atom_id res chain seq x y z
N MET A 1 -1.62 2.75 -12.89
CA MET A 1 -2.08 1.40 -12.56
C MET A 1 -1.37 1.04 -11.28
N GLY A 2 -1.88 1.50 -10.15
CA GLY A 2 -1.42 1.08 -8.84
C GLY A 2 -2.37 0.04 -8.24
N ILE A 3 -2.07 -0.37 -7.01
CA ILE A 3 -2.92 -1.31 -6.28
C ILE A 3 -3.87 -0.51 -5.40
N LYS A 4 -5.18 -0.65 -5.65
CA LYS A 4 -6.21 0.05 -4.89
C LYS A 4 -6.60 -0.74 -3.64
N ILE A 5 -6.61 -0.05 -2.50
CA ILE A 5 -7.09 -0.63 -1.25
C ILE A 5 -8.62 -0.72 -1.29
N THR A 6 -9.14 -1.94 -1.20
CA THR A 6 -10.58 -2.24 -1.21
C THR A 6 -11.13 -2.53 0.18
N GLU A 7 -10.28 -3.01 1.09
CA GLU A 7 -10.65 -3.34 2.47
C GLU A 7 -9.45 -3.11 3.39
N ILE A 8 -9.73 -2.76 4.65
CA ILE A 8 -8.74 -2.66 5.72
C ILE A 8 -9.27 -3.42 6.93
N HIS A 9 -8.43 -4.28 7.50
CA HIS A 9 -8.72 -4.98 8.74
C HIS A 9 -8.44 -4.06 9.93
N ALA A 10 -9.45 -3.86 10.79
CA ALA A 10 -9.33 -3.06 12.00
C ALA A 10 -8.29 -3.66 12.96
N GLY A 11 -7.39 -2.82 13.49
CA GLY A 11 -6.25 -3.25 14.31
C GLY A 11 -5.15 -3.99 13.54
N GLY A 12 -5.22 -4.02 12.21
CA GLY A 12 -4.15 -4.51 11.35
C GLY A 12 -3.13 -3.41 11.03
N LEU A 13 -2.00 -3.81 10.44
CA LEU A 13 -0.90 -2.89 10.09
C LEU A 13 -1.39 -1.69 9.24
N ALA A 14 -2.27 -1.94 8.28
CA ALA A 14 -2.79 -0.88 7.41
C ALA A 14 -3.64 0.15 8.18
N ASP A 15 -4.41 -0.28 9.18
CA ASP A 15 -5.21 0.58 10.04
C ASP A 15 -4.33 1.42 10.97
N GLU A 16 -3.31 0.78 11.58
CA GLU A 16 -2.32 1.48 12.42
C GLU A 16 -1.50 2.52 11.63
N LEU A 17 -1.21 2.24 10.36
CA LEU A 17 -0.57 3.18 9.43
C LEU A 17 -1.51 4.30 8.96
N GLY A 18 -2.80 4.23 9.29
CA GLY A 18 -3.79 5.23 8.89
C GLY A 18 -4.16 5.20 7.41
N LEU A 19 -3.95 4.06 6.74
CA LEU A 19 -4.45 3.82 5.39
C LEU A 19 -5.98 3.79 5.42
N ARG A 20 -6.59 4.06 4.26
CA ARG A 20 -8.04 4.07 4.09
C ARG A 20 -8.42 3.30 2.84
N VAL A 21 -9.63 2.74 2.86
CA VAL A 21 -10.26 2.21 1.66
C VAL A 21 -10.34 3.32 0.61
N GLY A 22 -9.87 3.02 -0.60
CA GLY A 22 -9.76 3.97 -1.70
C GLY A 22 -8.36 4.53 -1.90
N ASP A 23 -7.44 4.41 -0.94
CA ASP A 23 -6.03 4.75 -1.15
C ASP A 23 -5.44 3.86 -2.26
N GLU A 24 -4.57 4.43 -3.08
CA GLU A 24 -3.86 3.72 -4.15
C GLU A 24 -2.37 3.64 -3.82
N ILE A 25 -1.86 2.42 -3.64
CA ILE A 25 -0.44 2.17 -3.42
C ILE A 25 0.30 2.41 -4.74
N ALA A 26 1.28 3.30 -4.69
CA ALA A 26 2.11 3.66 -5.84
C ALA A 26 3.54 3.16 -5.70
N GLU A 27 4.09 3.18 -4.49
CA GLU A 27 5.49 2.87 -4.22
C GLU A 27 5.66 2.07 -2.92
N ILE A 28 6.61 1.14 -2.90
CA ILE A 28 7.06 0.45 -1.69
C ILE A 28 8.58 0.56 -1.63
N ASN A 29 9.12 1.00 -0.50
CA ASN A 29 10.55 1.25 -0.29
C ASN A 29 11.19 2.25 -1.28
N GLY A 30 10.38 3.06 -1.95
CA GLY A 30 10.83 4.02 -2.97
C GLY A 30 10.82 3.45 -4.39
N ASP A 31 10.45 2.18 -4.56
CA ASP A 31 10.29 1.52 -5.85
C ASP A 31 8.82 1.51 -6.26
N LYS A 32 8.55 1.77 -7.55
CA LYS A 32 7.18 1.75 -8.08
C LYS A 32 6.65 0.32 -8.16
N VAL A 33 5.41 0.15 -7.71
CA VAL A 33 4.70 -1.13 -7.81
C VAL A 33 3.85 -1.10 -9.08
N ALA A 34 4.22 -1.92 -10.08
CA ALA A 34 3.46 -2.01 -11.33
C ALA A 34 2.46 -3.17 -11.32
N ASP A 35 2.79 -4.27 -10.63
CA ASP A 35 1.94 -5.45 -10.57
C ASP A 35 1.97 -6.17 -9.20
N ILE A 36 1.28 -7.31 -9.14
CA ILE A 36 1.15 -8.13 -7.92
C ILE A 36 2.45 -8.85 -7.53
N ILE A 37 3.35 -9.10 -8.48
CA ILE A 37 4.64 -9.74 -8.24
C ILE A 37 5.55 -8.75 -7.52
N ASP A 38 5.63 -7.52 -8.03
CA ASP A 38 6.36 -6.42 -7.39
C ASP A 38 5.88 -6.24 -5.94
N TYR A 39 4.57 -6.14 -5.75
CA TYR A 39 3.97 -6.00 -4.43
C TYR A 39 4.41 -7.10 -3.47
N ARG A 40 4.30 -8.37 -3.88
CA ARG A 40 4.67 -9.54 -3.06
C ARG A 40 6.16 -9.55 -2.74
N PHE A 41 6.99 -9.11 -3.68
CA PHE A 41 8.42 -9.01 -3.46
C PHE A 41 8.72 -7.96 -2.39
N PHE A 42 8.19 -6.75 -2.52
CA PHE A 42 8.51 -5.66 -1.60
C PHE A 42 7.92 -5.81 -0.20
N ILE A 43 6.72 -6.40 -0.05
CA ILE A 43 6.13 -6.68 1.28
C ILE A 43 6.85 -7.79 2.05
N SER A 44 7.73 -8.55 1.41
CA SER A 44 8.46 -9.63 2.08
C SER A 44 9.54 -9.12 3.04
N ASP A 45 9.88 -7.82 3.02
CA ASP A 45 10.81 -7.20 3.96
C ASP A 45 10.22 -7.06 5.36
N GLU A 46 11.08 -7.11 6.39
CA GLU A 46 10.66 -6.92 7.79
C GLU A 46 10.10 -5.52 8.07
N GLN A 47 10.63 -4.51 7.39
CA GLN A 47 10.15 -3.13 7.47
C GLN A 47 9.97 -2.57 6.07
N ILE A 48 8.80 -2.00 5.81
CA ILE A 48 8.46 -1.40 4.53
C ILE A 48 8.04 0.06 4.69
N LYS A 49 8.37 0.88 3.70
CA LYS A 49 7.83 2.24 3.55
C LYS A 49 6.82 2.24 2.42
N LEU A 50 5.59 2.59 2.72
CA LEU A 50 4.51 2.69 1.73
C LEU A 50 4.35 4.13 1.25
N GLY A 51 4.42 4.31 -0.06
CA GLY A 51 3.99 5.51 -0.77
C GLY A 51 2.63 5.29 -1.40
N PHE A 52 1.64 6.08 -1.00
CA PHE A 52 0.27 5.96 -1.51
C PHE A 52 -0.31 7.34 -1.85
N PHE A 53 -1.22 7.34 -2.81
CA PHE A 53 -2.02 8.51 -3.14
C PHE A 53 -3.41 8.36 -2.53
N ARG A 54 -3.85 9.42 -1.87
CA ARG A 54 -5.22 9.57 -1.40
C ARG A 54 -5.85 10.69 -2.21
N ASP A 55 -6.74 10.33 -3.13
CA ASP A 55 -7.48 11.32 -3.90
C ASP A 55 -8.49 12.00 -2.93
N MET A 56 -8.16 13.21 -2.50
CA MET A 56 -9.08 14.07 -1.75
C MET A 56 -10.01 14.73 -2.76
N LYS A 57 -11.11 14.05 -3.08
CA LYS A 57 -12.24 14.70 -3.74
C LYS A 57 -13.21 15.29 -2.72
#